data_AF-A0A3M2CTC5-F1
#
_entry.id   AF-A0A3M2CTC5-F1
#
_cell.length_a   1.000
_cell.length_b   1.000
_cell.length_c   1.000
_cell.angle_alpha   90.00
_cell.angle_beta   90.00
_cell.angle_gamma   90.00
#
_symmetry.space_group_name_H-M   'P 1'
#
loop_
_entity.id
_entity.type
_entity.pdbx_description
1 polymer ?
#
loop_
_entity_poly.entity_id
_entity_poly.type
_entity_poly.pdbx_seq_one_letter_code
_entity_poly.pdbx_strand_id
1 'polypeptide(L)'
;MWTSPPPPPASHSSSSSSRPASASPHRASSSRCSTTSADAENTTAPANAGPGVWIDGSRGARPLLDPQDRMSTGAGAPGVGPCLARPRKRSAHMEVRTTRFGVIDIAEDRVITFPQGILGFPGQTRYCLLQPGDDACFFWLQSMDDPNLAFVVTDPTFFEKDFSVPIRQEQMESLGLEKLEDAQVFVIVNKIDDQLTGNFQGPLVINTVNKTAEQIVLAEKRWTTRHHLMRVATGSQQAATA
;
A
#
# COMPACT_ATOMS: atom_id res chain seq x y z
N MET A 1 -19.66 25.29 -2.70
CA MET A 1 -19.09 26.39 -1.90
C MET A 1 -18.45 25.79 -0.66
N TRP A 2 -17.14 25.57 -0.69
CA TRP A 2 -16.36 25.07 0.44
C TRP A 2 -15.35 26.16 0.82
N THR A 3 -15.45 26.68 2.04
CA THR A 3 -14.51 27.66 2.60
C THR A 3 -13.50 26.94 3.47
N SER A 4 -12.21 27.08 3.14
CA SER A 4 -11.09 26.59 3.96
C SER A 4 -11.00 27.32 5.31
N PRO A 5 -10.51 26.66 6.37
CA PRO A 5 -10.22 27.33 7.64
C PRO A 5 -8.97 28.22 7.56
N PRO A 6 -8.86 29.28 8.39
CA PRO A 6 -7.75 30.21 8.36
C PRO A 6 -6.47 29.65 9.00
N PRO A 7 -5.28 30.13 8.59
CA PRO A 7 -4.00 29.71 9.17
C PRO A 7 -3.76 30.32 10.56
N PRO A 8 -2.92 29.68 11.40
CA PRO A 8 -2.58 30.18 12.74
C PRO A 8 -1.65 31.41 12.70
N PRO A 9 -1.65 32.24 13.77
CA PRO A 9 -0.87 33.48 13.81
C PRO A 9 0.63 33.26 14.01
N ALA A 10 1.43 34.12 13.37
CA ALA A 10 2.88 34.14 13.44
C ALA A 10 3.38 34.66 14.80
N SER A 11 4.22 33.88 15.48
CA SER A 11 4.95 34.33 16.67
C SER A 11 6.22 35.08 16.26
N HIS A 12 6.24 36.39 16.51
CA HIS A 12 7.46 37.19 16.55
C HIS A 12 8.06 37.14 17.96
N SER A 13 9.36 36.87 18.06
CA SER A 13 10.18 37.42 19.15
C SER A 13 11.68 37.34 18.79
N SER A 14 12.17 38.50 18.36
CA SER A 14 13.33 39.21 18.90
C SER A 14 14.68 38.49 19.05
N SER A 15 15.58 38.95 18.18
CA SER A 15 17.04 38.94 18.23
C SER A 15 17.68 39.36 19.57
N SER A 16 18.79 38.72 19.91
CA SER A 16 19.89 39.36 20.68
C SER A 16 21.25 38.91 20.15
N SER A 17 22.05 39.91 19.82
CA SER A 17 23.37 39.89 19.18
C SER A 17 24.48 39.31 20.05
N SER A 18 25.52 38.74 19.42
CA SER A 18 26.89 38.70 19.94
C SER A 18 27.88 38.64 18.76
N ARG A 19 28.96 39.42 18.90
CA ARG A 19 29.91 39.90 17.88
C ARG A 19 31.02 38.88 17.52
N PRO A 20 31.88 39.19 16.52
CA PRO A 20 32.60 38.22 15.70
C PRO A 20 34.08 38.01 16.11
N ALA A 21 34.72 36.98 15.55
CA ALA A 21 36.18 36.87 15.47
C ALA A 21 36.60 36.50 14.04
N SER A 22 37.39 37.41 13.46
CA SER A 22 38.10 37.31 12.20
C SER A 22 39.37 36.47 12.32
N ALA A 23 39.67 35.64 11.32
CA ALA A 23 41.04 35.22 11.02
C ALA A 23 41.22 34.95 9.52
N SER A 24 42.35 35.42 9.03
CA SER A 24 42.78 35.70 7.65
C SER A 24 42.95 34.49 6.71
N PRO A 25 43.06 34.74 5.39
CA PRO A 25 43.32 33.72 4.38
C PRO A 25 44.82 33.48 4.16
N HIS A 26 45.21 32.22 3.95
CA HIS A 26 46.51 31.88 3.38
C HIS A 26 46.35 31.21 2.01
N ARG A 27 47.22 31.70 1.12
CA ARG A 27 47.38 31.51 -0.31
C ARG A 27 48.38 30.38 -0.58
N ALA A 28 48.10 29.49 -1.54
CA ALA A 28 49.05 28.91 -2.51
C ALA A 28 48.28 27.90 -3.39
N SER A 29 48.08 28.14 -4.69
CA SER A 29 49.02 28.06 -5.83
C SER A 29 49.12 26.65 -6.44
N SER A 30 48.49 26.53 -7.62
CA SER A 30 48.99 25.92 -8.87
C SER A 30 49.63 24.53 -8.86
N SER A 31 49.02 23.60 -9.61
CA SER A 31 49.70 22.85 -10.70
C SER A 31 48.71 21.99 -11.51
N ARG A 32 48.94 21.93 -12.82
CA ARG A 32 48.20 21.15 -13.83
C ARG A 32 48.75 19.72 -13.94
N CYS A 33 47.95 18.92 -14.67
CA CYS A 33 48.32 17.88 -15.65
C CYS A 33 48.06 16.41 -15.27
N SER A 34 46.96 15.90 -15.83
CA SER A 34 46.82 14.73 -16.72
C SER A 34 47.24 13.32 -16.29
N THR A 35 46.26 12.39 -16.41
CA THR A 35 46.32 10.94 -16.75
C THR A 35 47.12 10.04 -15.78
N THR A 36 46.58 8.97 -15.19
CA THR A 36 46.10 7.72 -15.80
C THR A 36 45.33 6.85 -14.79
N SER A 37 44.68 5.81 -15.34
CA SER A 37 44.44 4.46 -14.80
C SER A 37 43.35 4.20 -13.75
N ALA A 38 42.54 3.20 -14.10
CA ALA A 38 41.59 2.44 -13.32
C ALA A 38 42.08 2.07 -11.92
N ASP A 39 41.19 2.18 -10.94
CA ASP A 39 41.13 1.28 -9.81
C ASP A 39 39.68 1.09 -9.36
N ALA A 40 39.36 -0.16 -9.06
CA ALA A 40 38.08 -0.63 -8.62
C ALA A 40 37.85 -0.25 -7.15
N GLU A 41 36.89 0.63 -6.88
CA GLU A 41 36.43 0.88 -5.52
C GLU A 41 35.20 0.01 -5.19
N ASN A 42 35.55 -1.14 -4.63
CA ASN A 42 34.87 -1.85 -3.56
C ASN A 42 33.93 -0.95 -2.72
N THR A 43 32.64 -0.97 -3.03
CA THR A 43 31.61 -0.42 -2.14
C THR A 43 31.10 -1.54 -1.25
N THR A 44 31.69 -1.60 -0.05
CA THR A 44 31.18 -2.36 1.10
C THR A 44 29.71 -2.03 1.33
N ALA A 45 28.83 -3.01 1.11
CA ALA A 45 27.44 -2.93 1.52
C ALA A 45 27.35 -2.79 3.06
N PRO A 46 26.44 -1.97 3.61
CA PRO A 46 26.28 -1.85 5.05
C PRO A 46 25.80 -3.19 5.64
N ALA A 47 26.64 -3.76 6.51
CA ALA A 47 26.39 -4.95 7.29
C ALA A 47 25.35 -4.66 8.40
N ASN A 48 24.06 -4.67 8.07
CA ASN A 48 23.01 -4.95 9.07
C ASN A 48 21.66 -5.39 8.46
N ALA A 49 21.70 -6.22 7.42
CA ALA A 49 20.56 -7.04 7.04
C ALA A 49 20.81 -8.44 7.59
N GLY A 50 20.13 -8.81 8.69
CA GLY A 50 19.99 -10.22 9.04
C GLY A 50 19.34 -11.00 7.88
N PRO A 51 19.37 -12.33 7.87
CA PRO A 51 18.84 -13.12 6.76
C PRO A 51 17.31 -13.04 6.73
N GLY A 52 16.78 -11.95 6.21
CA GLY A 52 15.36 -11.80 5.88
C GLY A 52 15.09 -12.49 4.54
N VAL A 53 13.95 -13.17 4.45
CA VAL A 53 13.51 -13.77 3.19
C VAL A 53 12.60 -12.79 2.47
N TRP A 54 12.68 -12.76 1.15
CA TRP A 54 12.00 -11.78 0.32
C TRP A 54 10.70 -12.35 -0.24
N ILE A 55 9.58 -11.66 -0.01
CA ILE A 55 8.33 -11.94 -0.74
C ILE A 55 8.38 -11.16 -2.05
N ASP A 56 8.30 -11.90 -3.14
CA ASP A 56 8.03 -11.41 -4.49
C ASP A 56 6.51 -11.40 -4.69
N GLY A 57 5.92 -10.23 -4.94
CA GLY A 57 4.47 -10.06 -5.05
C GLY A 57 3.81 -10.84 -6.20
N SER A 58 4.60 -11.45 -7.09
CA SER A 58 4.11 -12.10 -8.30
C SER A 58 3.82 -13.61 -8.19
N ARG A 59 4.05 -14.26 -7.03
CA ARG A 59 4.00 -15.73 -6.92
C ARG A 59 2.85 -16.29 -6.06
N GLY A 60 1.91 -16.95 -6.74
CA GLY A 60 1.40 -18.28 -6.33
C GLY A 60 0.28 -18.38 -5.31
N ALA A 61 -0.15 -17.30 -4.67
CA ALA A 61 -1.23 -17.37 -3.68
C ALA A 61 -2.60 -17.63 -4.33
N ARG A 62 -3.46 -18.40 -3.66
CA ARG A 62 -4.88 -18.47 -4.04
C ARG A 62 -5.47 -17.05 -4.02
N PRO A 63 -6.22 -16.63 -5.06
CA PRO A 63 -6.78 -15.28 -5.09
C PRO A 63 -7.60 -15.02 -3.83
N LEU A 64 -7.32 -13.90 -3.16
CA LEU A 64 -8.13 -13.41 -2.04
C LEU A 64 -9.57 -13.05 -2.46
N LEU A 65 -9.80 -12.94 -3.78
CA LEU A 65 -11.06 -12.55 -4.40
C LEU A 65 -11.73 -13.74 -5.09
N ASP A 66 -13.03 -13.90 -4.91
CA ASP A 66 -13.87 -14.82 -5.67
C ASP A 66 -14.66 -14.05 -6.75
N PRO A 67 -14.90 -14.64 -7.94
CA PRO A 67 -15.85 -14.13 -8.92
C PRO A 67 -17.22 -13.66 -8.40
N GLN A 68 -17.68 -14.10 -7.23
CA GLN A 68 -18.97 -13.66 -6.65
C GLN A 68 -18.93 -12.31 -5.94
N ASP A 69 -17.75 -11.82 -5.52
CA ASP A 69 -17.58 -10.49 -4.89
C ASP A 69 -17.47 -9.37 -5.93
N ARG A 70 -17.70 -9.72 -7.21
CA ARG A 70 -17.87 -8.78 -8.30
C ARG A 70 -19.07 -7.91 -8.02
N MET A 71 -18.87 -6.60 -8.11
CA MET A 71 -19.97 -5.64 -8.08
C MET A 71 -20.91 -5.94 -9.25
N SER A 72 -22.08 -6.52 -8.95
CA SER A 72 -23.12 -6.78 -9.94
C SER A 72 -23.69 -5.46 -10.45
N THR A 73 -23.31 -5.05 -11.66
CA THR A 73 -24.14 -4.15 -12.48
C THR A 73 -25.20 -5.00 -13.18
N GLY A 74 -26.45 -4.85 -12.75
CA GLY A 74 -27.54 -5.69 -13.21
C GLY A 74 -27.79 -5.57 -14.71
N ALA A 75 -27.65 -6.68 -15.43
CA ALA A 75 -28.32 -6.94 -16.70
C ALA A 75 -28.50 -8.47 -16.84
N GLY A 76 -29.76 -8.92 -16.76
CA GLY A 76 -30.10 -10.34 -16.77
C GLY A 76 -30.04 -10.98 -18.16
N ALA A 77 -29.66 -12.26 -18.20
CA ALA A 77 -29.97 -13.18 -19.28
C ALA A 77 -30.16 -14.61 -18.73
N PRO A 78 -31.13 -15.40 -19.23
CA PRO A 78 -31.42 -16.74 -18.72
C PRO A 78 -30.73 -17.85 -19.54
N GLY A 79 -30.33 -18.94 -18.89
CA GLY A 79 -29.86 -20.15 -19.58
C GLY A 79 -29.34 -21.22 -18.63
N VAL A 80 -30.20 -22.19 -18.31
CA VAL A 80 -29.98 -23.29 -17.36
C VAL A 80 -29.20 -24.47 -17.94
N GLY A 81 -28.33 -25.05 -17.11
CA GLY A 81 -27.89 -26.44 -17.20
C GLY A 81 -27.55 -26.96 -15.79
N PRO A 82 -28.01 -28.15 -15.36
CA PRO A 82 -27.76 -28.62 -14.00
C PRO A 82 -26.36 -29.24 -13.93
N CYS A 83 -25.36 -28.44 -13.59
CA CYS A 83 -24.08 -28.96 -13.16
C CYS A 83 -24.23 -29.52 -11.74
N LEU A 84 -23.91 -30.80 -11.57
CA LEU A 84 -23.88 -31.51 -10.29
C LEU A 84 -23.09 -30.70 -9.25
N ALA A 85 -23.82 -29.96 -8.41
CA ALA A 85 -23.23 -29.16 -7.36
C ALA A 85 -22.56 -30.09 -6.34
N ARG A 86 -21.23 -30.06 -6.31
CA ARG A 86 -20.46 -30.53 -5.15
C ARG A 86 -21.05 -29.87 -3.90
N PRO A 87 -21.16 -30.57 -2.76
CA PRO A 87 -21.67 -29.95 -1.54
C PRO A 87 -20.74 -28.79 -1.17
N ARG A 88 -21.20 -27.56 -1.41
CA ARG A 88 -20.50 -26.35 -0.98
C ARG A 88 -20.46 -26.41 0.54
N LYS A 89 -19.26 -26.33 1.13
CA LYS A 89 -19.14 -25.88 2.52
C LYS A 89 -20.01 -24.64 2.61
N ARG A 90 -21.04 -24.67 3.47
CA ARG A 90 -21.80 -23.47 3.79
C ARG A 90 -20.85 -22.58 4.58
N SER A 91 -20.08 -21.76 3.89
CA SER A 91 -19.38 -20.65 4.53
C SER A 91 -20.48 -19.79 5.16
N ALA A 92 -20.34 -19.47 6.44
CA ALA A 92 -21.25 -18.51 7.07
C ALA A 92 -21.06 -17.16 6.36
N HIS A 93 -22.17 -16.50 6.09
CA HIS A 93 -22.24 -15.24 5.36
C HIS A 93 -22.64 -14.15 6.35
N MET A 94 -22.06 -12.97 6.21
CA MET A 94 -22.29 -11.84 7.09
C MET A 94 -22.48 -10.55 6.30
N GLU A 95 -23.41 -9.72 6.78
CA GLU A 95 -23.71 -8.42 6.18
C GLU A 95 -22.77 -7.35 6.72
N VAL A 96 -22.01 -6.71 5.82
CA VAL A 96 -21.15 -5.57 6.13
C VAL A 96 -21.78 -4.30 5.58
N ARG A 97 -21.99 -3.32 6.45
CA ARG A 97 -22.48 -2.00 6.04
C ARG A 97 -21.29 -1.14 5.61
N THR A 98 -21.36 -0.60 4.40
CA THR A 98 -20.33 0.27 3.85
C THR A 98 -20.97 1.57 3.38
N THR A 99 -20.25 2.67 3.49
CA THR A 99 -20.73 3.98 3.00
C THR A 99 -20.75 4.08 1.48
N ARG A 100 -19.83 3.38 0.81
CA ARG A 100 -19.61 3.50 -0.65
C ARG A 100 -20.40 2.47 -1.46
N PHE A 101 -20.64 1.28 -0.90
CA PHE A 101 -21.23 0.15 -1.61
C PHE A 101 -22.54 -0.33 -0.99
N GLY A 102 -23.01 0.32 0.07
CA GLY A 102 -24.19 -0.11 0.81
C GLY A 102 -23.91 -1.37 1.63
N VAL A 103 -24.91 -2.24 1.75
CA VAL A 103 -24.78 -3.51 2.47
C VAL A 103 -24.23 -4.56 1.51
N ILE A 104 -23.10 -5.15 1.87
CA ILE A 104 -22.47 -6.23 1.11
C ILE A 104 -22.49 -7.50 1.94
N ASP A 105 -22.78 -8.63 1.30
CA ASP A 105 -22.73 -9.95 1.92
C ASP A 105 -21.37 -10.60 1.67
N ILE A 106 -20.66 -10.98 2.73
CA ILE A 106 -19.30 -11.51 2.64
C ILE A 106 -19.22 -12.82 3.40
N ALA A 107 -18.55 -13.81 2.81
CA ALA A 107 -18.24 -15.05 3.50
C ALA A 107 -17.24 -14.81 4.64
N GLU A 108 -17.51 -15.36 5.83
CA GLU A 108 -16.66 -15.19 7.03
C GLU A 108 -15.21 -15.65 6.80
N ASP A 109 -15.00 -16.63 5.92
CA ASP A 109 -13.67 -17.13 5.54
C ASP A 109 -12.84 -16.16 4.68
N ARG A 110 -13.39 -14.98 4.35
CA ARG A 110 -12.72 -13.90 3.60
C ARG A 110 -12.31 -12.73 4.48
N VAL A 111 -12.60 -12.76 5.77
CA VAL A 111 -12.19 -11.69 6.68
C VAL A 111 -10.69 -11.69 6.84
N ILE A 112 -10.07 -10.59 6.41
CA ILE A 112 -8.66 -10.32 6.65
C ILE A 112 -8.56 -9.69 8.03
N THR A 113 -7.78 -10.33 8.90
CA THR A 113 -7.57 -9.87 10.27
C THR A 113 -6.18 -9.25 10.38
N PHE A 114 -6.12 -8.00 10.83
CA PHE A 114 -4.92 -7.28 11.23
C PHE A 114 -4.88 -7.22 12.77
N PRO A 115 -4.19 -8.13 13.47
CA PRO A 115 -4.23 -8.19 14.94
C PRO A 115 -3.74 -6.90 15.61
N GLN A 116 -2.81 -6.20 14.98
CA GLN A 116 -2.27 -4.90 15.44
C GLN A 116 -2.97 -3.69 14.80
N GLY A 117 -3.98 -3.94 13.94
CA GLY A 117 -4.57 -2.95 13.06
C GLY A 117 -3.60 -2.43 11.99
N ILE A 118 -4.01 -1.37 11.32
CA ILE A 118 -3.19 -0.61 10.35
C ILE A 118 -2.67 0.65 11.07
N LEU A 119 -1.47 1.14 10.73
CA LEU A 119 -0.91 2.34 11.35
C LEU A 119 -1.88 3.53 11.22
N GLY A 120 -2.15 4.18 12.36
CA GLY A 120 -3.17 5.23 12.47
C GLY A 120 -4.58 4.71 12.80
N PHE A 121 -4.83 3.40 12.70
CA PHE A 121 -6.11 2.74 12.95
C PHE A 121 -5.95 1.43 13.76
N PRO A 122 -5.33 1.45 14.96
CA PRO A 122 -5.04 0.24 15.73
C PRO A 122 -6.30 -0.50 16.24
N GLY A 123 -7.42 0.21 16.40
CA GLY A 123 -8.70 -0.38 16.83
C GLY A 123 -9.50 -1.03 15.70
N GLN A 124 -9.03 -0.93 14.45
CA GLN A 124 -9.71 -1.42 13.26
C GLN A 124 -8.94 -2.65 12.79
N THR A 125 -9.48 -3.83 13.06
CA THR A 125 -8.74 -5.10 12.95
C THR A 125 -9.30 -6.03 11.90
N ARG A 126 -10.56 -5.85 11.48
CA ARG A 126 -11.21 -6.72 10.50
C ARG A 126 -11.48 -5.97 9.22
N TYR A 127 -11.06 -6.55 8.10
CA TYR A 127 -11.22 -5.96 6.77
C TYR A 127 -11.66 -7.00 5.75
N CYS A 128 -12.26 -6.52 4.68
CA CYS A 128 -12.54 -7.30 3.49
C CYS A 128 -11.96 -6.62 2.25
N LEU A 129 -11.52 -7.42 1.28
CA LEU A 129 -10.99 -6.93 0.01
C LEU A 129 -12.10 -6.98 -1.04
N LEU A 130 -12.41 -5.84 -1.66
CA LEU A 130 -13.46 -5.70 -2.68
C LEU A 130 -12.84 -5.26 -4.00
N GLN A 131 -13.24 -5.92 -5.09
CA GLN A 131 -12.76 -5.62 -6.43
C GLN A 131 -13.86 -4.93 -7.26
N PRO A 132 -13.60 -3.75 -7.86
CA PRO A 132 -14.58 -3.04 -8.66
C PRO A 132 -14.81 -3.63 -10.07
N GLY A 133 -13.94 -4.53 -10.56
CA GLY A 133 -14.08 -5.19 -11.87
C GLY A 133 -12.94 -6.15 -12.18
N ASP A 134 -13.09 -7.00 -13.20
CA ASP A 134 -12.18 -8.12 -13.50
C ASP A 134 -10.73 -7.70 -13.79
N ASP A 135 -10.52 -6.54 -14.41
CA ASP A 135 -9.20 -5.99 -14.76
C ASP A 135 -8.78 -4.82 -13.86
N ALA A 136 -9.33 -4.74 -12.64
CA ALA A 136 -9.03 -3.63 -11.75
C ALA A 136 -7.62 -3.75 -11.16
N CYS A 137 -6.77 -2.77 -11.45
CA CYS A 137 -5.47 -2.60 -10.77
C CYS A 137 -5.61 -2.11 -9.33
N PHE A 138 -6.79 -1.62 -8.93
CA PHE A 138 -7.07 -1.06 -7.63
C PHE A 138 -8.22 -1.79 -6.95
N PHE A 139 -8.05 -2.03 -5.64
CA PHE A 139 -8.99 -2.73 -4.79
C PHE A 139 -9.38 -1.84 -3.61
N TRP A 140 -10.51 -2.16 -2.99
CA TRP A 140 -10.93 -1.54 -1.74
C TRP A 140 -10.65 -2.50 -0.59
N LEU A 141 -9.82 -2.08 0.35
CA LEU A 141 -9.68 -2.73 1.65
C LEU A 141 -10.64 -2.04 2.62
N GLN A 142 -11.85 -2.58 2.74
CA GLN A 142 -12.95 -2.01 3.52
C GLN A 142 -12.90 -2.52 4.95
N SER A 143 -12.95 -1.61 5.94
CA SER A 143 -13.08 -2.01 7.34
C SER A 143 -14.46 -2.58 7.62
N MET A 144 -14.50 -3.63 8.40
CA MET A 144 -15.71 -4.25 8.94
C MET A 144 -16.12 -3.66 10.29
N ASP A 145 -15.18 -2.98 10.93
CA ASP A 145 -15.35 -2.36 12.25
C ASP A 145 -15.87 -0.92 12.12
N ASP A 146 -15.54 -0.22 11.02
CA ASP A 146 -16.05 1.12 10.68
C ASP A 146 -16.49 1.22 9.20
N PRO A 147 -17.81 1.39 8.93
CA PRO A 147 -18.36 1.58 7.58
C PRO A 147 -17.80 2.74 6.77
N ASN A 148 -17.22 3.75 7.44
CA ASN A 148 -16.66 4.95 6.80
C ASN A 148 -15.19 4.75 6.39
N LEU A 149 -14.53 3.71 6.91
CA LEU A 149 -13.12 3.46 6.70
C LEU A 149 -12.90 2.45 5.59
N ALA A 150 -12.29 2.89 4.50
CA ALA A 150 -11.84 2.03 3.42
C ALA A 150 -10.55 2.60 2.80
N PHE A 151 -9.61 1.73 2.49
CA PHE A 151 -8.38 2.09 1.80
C PHE A 151 -8.46 1.64 0.33
N VAL A 152 -7.94 2.47 -0.57
CA VAL A 152 -7.60 1.98 -1.91
C VAL A 152 -6.26 1.29 -1.81
N VAL A 153 -6.16 0.06 -2.30
CA VAL A 153 -4.92 -0.71 -2.32
C VAL A 153 -4.63 -1.23 -3.73
N THR A 154 -3.37 -1.50 -4.02
CA THR A 154 -2.95 -2.08 -5.29
C THR A 154 -1.83 -3.10 -5.07
N ASP A 155 -1.71 -4.05 -5.99
CA ASP A 155 -0.54 -4.92 -6.04
C ASP A 155 0.65 -4.07 -6.51
N PRO A 156 1.72 -3.95 -5.72
CA PRO A 156 2.87 -3.12 -6.08
C PRO A 156 3.56 -3.57 -7.37
N THR A 157 3.46 -4.85 -7.75
CA THR A 157 4.13 -5.40 -8.94
C THR A 157 3.58 -4.87 -10.26
N PHE A 158 2.37 -4.28 -10.25
CA PHE A 158 1.82 -3.59 -11.42
C PHE A 158 2.58 -2.32 -11.78
N PHE A 159 3.22 -1.67 -10.80
CA PHE A 159 3.91 -0.40 -10.97
C PHE A 159 5.43 -0.54 -10.85
N GLU A 160 5.89 -1.43 -9.96
CA GLU A 160 7.30 -1.63 -9.69
C GLU A 160 7.61 -3.13 -9.60
N LYS A 161 8.05 -3.72 -10.71
CA LYS A 161 8.22 -5.18 -10.85
C LYS A 161 9.25 -5.79 -9.90
N ASP A 162 10.25 -5.00 -9.50
CA ASP A 162 11.33 -5.43 -8.62
C ASP A 162 11.01 -5.17 -7.14
N PHE A 163 9.78 -4.76 -6.81
CA PHE A 163 9.39 -4.53 -5.42
C PHE A 163 9.34 -5.85 -4.65
N SER A 164 10.09 -5.90 -3.56
CA SER A 164 10.12 -7.05 -2.66
C SER A 164 10.11 -6.57 -1.21
N VAL A 165 9.48 -7.37 -0.35
CA VAL A 165 9.35 -7.07 1.07
C VAL A 165 10.26 -8.02 1.85
N PRO A 166 11.27 -7.51 2.59
CA PRO A 166 12.07 -8.34 3.48
C PRO A 166 11.23 -8.71 4.70
N ILE A 167 11.04 -10.01 4.92
CA ILE A 167 10.31 -10.57 6.05
C ILE A 167 11.28 -11.23 7.02
N ARG A 168 11.16 -10.84 8.30
CA ARG A 168 11.90 -11.47 9.41
C ARG A 168 11.16 -12.70 9.91
N GLN A 169 11.88 -13.61 10.56
CA GLN A 169 11.30 -14.82 11.15
C GLN A 169 10.13 -14.51 12.11
N GLU A 170 10.29 -13.50 12.96
CA GLU A 170 9.24 -13.04 13.89
C GLU A 170 7.96 -12.62 13.16
N GLN A 171 8.09 -12.03 11.97
CA GLN A 171 6.95 -11.61 11.14
C GLN A 171 6.31 -12.79 10.40
N MET A 172 7.11 -13.80 10.02
CA MET A 172 6.55 -15.05 9.51
C MET A 172 5.70 -15.73 10.58
N GLU A 173 6.17 -15.73 11.83
CA GLU A 173 5.46 -16.30 12.97
C GLU A 173 4.18 -15.51 13.30
N SER A 174 4.24 -14.17 13.34
CA SER A 174 3.06 -13.32 13.59
C SER A 174 1.98 -13.49 12.53
N LEU A 175 2.37 -13.64 11.26
CA LEU A 175 1.48 -13.87 10.13
C LEU A 175 1.03 -15.34 10.00
N GLY A 176 1.65 -16.27 10.76
CA GLY A 176 1.45 -17.70 10.59
C GLY A 176 1.80 -18.20 9.18
N LEU A 177 2.80 -17.59 8.54
CA LEU A 177 3.26 -17.94 7.20
C LEU A 177 4.25 -19.11 7.27
N GLU A 178 3.84 -20.28 6.80
CA GLU A 178 4.72 -21.44 6.62
C GLU A 178 5.53 -21.34 5.32
N LYS A 179 4.93 -20.72 4.28
CA LYS A 179 5.55 -20.55 2.97
C LYS A 179 5.33 -19.15 2.44
N LEU A 180 6.32 -18.63 1.72
CA LEU A 180 6.25 -17.29 1.14
C LEU A 180 5.29 -17.20 -0.05
N GLU A 181 5.03 -18.32 -0.72
CA GLU A 181 4.05 -18.42 -1.81
C GLU A 181 2.61 -18.19 -1.34
N ASP A 182 2.35 -18.33 -0.05
CA ASP A 182 1.04 -18.08 0.55
C ASP A 182 0.84 -16.61 0.94
N ALA A 183 1.83 -15.75 0.74
CA ALA A 183 1.76 -14.34 1.08
C ALA A 183 1.37 -13.48 -0.14
N GLN A 184 0.38 -12.62 0.05
CA GLN A 184 0.01 -11.56 -0.90
C GLN A 184 0.45 -10.21 -0.35
N VAL A 185 1.02 -9.38 -1.22
CA VAL A 185 1.45 -8.02 -0.87
C VAL A 185 0.52 -6.99 -1.51
N PHE A 186 0.18 -5.95 -0.76
CA PHE A 186 -0.52 -4.77 -1.23
C PHE A 186 0.15 -3.50 -0.73
N VAL A 187 -0.04 -2.39 -1.43
CA VAL A 187 0.33 -1.04 -0.97
C VAL A 187 -0.90 -0.13 -0.93
N ILE A 188 -0.98 0.72 0.10
CA ILE A 188 -2.06 1.71 0.23
C ILE A 188 -1.83 2.84 -0.76
N VAL A 189 -2.87 3.18 -1.51
CA VAL A 189 -2.88 4.22 -2.54
C VAL A 189 -3.54 5.48 -1.99
N ASN A 190 -2.86 6.60 -2.15
CA ASN A 190 -3.31 7.94 -1.79
C ASN A 190 -3.46 8.79 -3.06
N LYS A 191 -4.58 9.51 -3.18
CA LYS A 191 -4.77 10.53 -4.21
C LYS A 191 -4.37 11.90 -3.65
N ILE A 192 -3.43 12.57 -4.31
CA ILE A 192 -3.01 13.95 -4.02
C ILE A 192 -3.21 14.74 -5.31
N ASP A 193 -4.15 15.68 -5.28
CA ASP A 193 -4.58 16.43 -6.47
C ASP A 193 -5.00 15.50 -7.62
N ASP A 194 -4.23 15.47 -8.71
CA ASP A 194 -4.42 14.62 -9.87
C ASP A 194 -3.41 13.47 -9.96
N GLN A 195 -2.65 13.22 -8.89
CA GLN A 195 -1.68 12.13 -8.81
C GLN A 195 -2.13 11.04 -7.85
N LEU A 196 -1.92 9.78 -8.26
CA LEU A 196 -1.96 8.63 -7.37
C LEU A 196 -0.55 8.32 -6.89
N THR A 197 -0.43 8.13 -5.59
CA THR A 197 0.82 7.74 -4.93
C THR A 197 0.58 6.49 -4.09
N GLY A 198 1.55 5.59 -4.02
CA GLY A 198 1.50 4.39 -3.19
C GLY A 198 2.43 4.53 -1.98
N ASN A 199 2.02 3.96 -0.85
CA ASN A 199 2.87 3.82 0.32
C ASN A 199 3.70 2.52 0.23
N PHE A 200 4.83 2.59 -0.47
CA PHE A 200 5.75 1.46 -0.62
C PHE A 200 6.63 1.24 0.60
N GLN A 201 6.74 2.25 1.48
CA GLN A 201 7.45 2.11 2.75
C GLN A 201 6.64 1.31 3.78
N GLY A 202 5.31 1.25 3.63
CA GLY A 202 4.40 0.57 4.54
C GLY A 202 3.52 -0.49 3.88
N PRO A 203 4.07 -1.51 3.18
CA PRO A 203 3.29 -2.54 2.52
C PRO A 203 2.45 -3.35 3.51
N LEU A 204 1.31 -3.82 3.03
CA LEU A 204 0.43 -4.76 3.72
C LEU A 204 0.77 -6.17 3.24
N VAL A 205 1.15 -7.05 4.16
CA VAL A 205 1.41 -8.46 3.86
C VAL A 205 0.29 -9.28 4.44
N ILE A 206 -0.33 -10.11 3.60
CA ILE A 206 -1.51 -10.91 3.94
C ILE A 206 -1.18 -12.37 3.69
N ASN A 207 -1.37 -13.19 4.71
CA ASN A 207 -1.36 -14.64 4.56
C ASN A 207 -2.69 -15.10 3.95
N THR A 208 -2.63 -15.66 2.74
CA THR A 208 -3.82 -16.08 2.00
C THR A 208 -4.45 -17.37 2.51
N VAL A 209 -3.77 -18.12 3.37
CA VAL A 209 -4.30 -19.35 3.99
C VAL A 209 -5.15 -19.00 5.19
N ASN A 210 -4.57 -18.30 6.17
CA ASN A 210 -5.24 -18.00 7.46
C ASN A 210 -5.86 -16.60 7.53
N LYS A 211 -5.67 -15.76 6.50
CA LYS A 211 -6.16 -14.37 6.39
C LYS A 211 -5.65 -13.41 7.48
N THR A 212 -4.54 -13.75 8.13
CA THR A 212 -3.83 -12.83 9.03
C THR A 212 -2.96 -11.88 8.21
N ALA A 213 -2.97 -10.61 8.58
CA ALA A 213 -2.25 -9.57 7.88
C ALA A 213 -1.50 -8.64 8.84
N GLU A 214 -0.43 -8.04 8.32
CA GLU A 214 0.41 -7.10 9.04
C GLU A 214 0.84 -5.96 8.10
N GLN A 215 0.87 -4.73 8.61
CA GLN A 215 1.54 -3.63 7.92
C GLN A 215 3.01 -3.59 8.32
N ILE A 216 3.89 -3.83 7.35
CA ILE A 216 5.33 -3.85 7.59
C ILE A 216 5.92 -2.48 7.28
N VAL A 217 6.76 -1.96 8.17
CA VAL A 217 7.48 -0.69 7.96
C VAL A 217 8.89 -0.96 7.46
N LEU A 218 9.16 -0.61 6.21
CA LEU A 218 10.47 -0.75 5.59
C LEU A 218 11.42 0.36 6.05
N ALA A 219 12.62 -0.03 6.49
CA ALA A 219 13.67 0.90 6.90
C ALA A 219 14.49 1.43 5.71
N GLU A 220 14.40 0.78 4.56
CA GLU A 220 15.15 1.15 3.36
C GLU A 220 14.72 2.51 2.82
N LYS A 221 15.70 3.37 2.52
CA LYS A 221 15.45 4.72 1.98
C LYS A 221 14.96 4.73 0.53
N ARG A 222 15.02 3.59 -0.18
CA ARG A 222 14.56 3.47 -1.58
C ARG A 222 13.06 3.69 -1.68
N TRP A 223 12.30 3.21 -0.69
CA TRP A 223 10.85 3.27 -0.71
C TRP A 223 10.33 4.44 0.12
N THR A 224 9.28 5.08 -0.36
CA THR A 224 8.68 6.25 0.29
C THR A 224 7.20 6.01 0.55
N THR A 225 6.61 6.84 1.42
CA THR A 225 5.17 6.83 1.70
C THR A 225 4.33 7.44 0.57
N ARG A 226 4.97 8.09 -0.41
CA ARG A 226 4.34 8.78 -1.55
C ARG A 226 5.08 8.46 -2.84
N HIS A 227 5.21 7.18 -3.17
CA HIS A 227 5.80 6.75 -4.42
C HIS A 227 4.83 7.02 -5.58
N HIS A 228 5.26 7.67 -6.66
CA HIS A 228 4.35 8.03 -7.75
C HIS A 228 3.90 6.78 -8.51
N LEU A 229 2.58 6.61 -8.70
CA LEU A 229 2.02 5.50 -9.45
C LEU A 229 1.60 5.93 -10.85
N MET A 230 0.72 6.93 -10.92
CA MET A 230 0.18 7.45 -12.17
C MET A 230 -0.50 8.80 -11.96
N ARG A 231 -0.71 9.54 -13.05
CA ARG A 231 -1.57 10.71 -13.09
C ARG A 231 -2.97 10.31 -13.53
N VAL A 232 -3.99 10.81 -12.84
CA VAL A 232 -5.40 10.63 -13.21
C VAL A 232 -5.82 11.84 -14.01
N ALA A 233 -6.31 11.62 -15.23
CA ALA A 233 -6.90 12.72 -16.00
C ALA A 233 -8.14 13.22 -15.25
N THR A 234 -8.15 14.51 -14.88
CA THR A 234 -9.36 15.17 -14.40
C THR A 234 -10.31 15.27 -15.58
N GLY A 235 -11.34 14.43 -15.61
CA GLY A 235 -12.38 14.51 -16.65
C GLY A 235 -12.90 15.95 -16.74
N SER A 236 -12.79 16.55 -17.91
CA SER A 236 -13.49 17.78 -18.24
C SER A 236 -14.97 17.54 -18.00
N GLN A 237 -15.56 18.25 -17.04
CA GLN A 237 -17.00 18.39 -16.96
C GLN A 237 -17.46 18.96 -18.31
N GLN A 238 -18.06 18.12 -19.16
CA GLN A 238 -18.88 18.60 -20.25
C GLN A 238 -20.05 19.33 -19.60
N ALA A 239 -19.95 20.66 -19.56
CA ALA A 239 -21.09 21.53 -19.35
C ALA A 239 -22.11 21.17 -20.43
N ALA A 240 -23.26 20.66 -20.01
CA ALA A 240 -24.44 20.60 -20.84
C ALA A 240 -24.77 22.04 -21.23
N THR A 241 -24.46 22.40 -22.48
CA THR A 241 -24.96 23.61 -23.11
C THR A 241 -26.46 23.44 -23.33
N ALA A 242 -27.20 24.40 -22.79
CA ALA A 242 -28.64 24.55 -22.87
C ALA A 242 -29.17 24.71 -24.31
#